data_AF-A0AAW1ZRB3-F1
#
_entry.id   AF-A0AAW1ZRB3-F1
#
_cell.length_a   1.000
_cell.length_b   1.000
_cell.length_c   1.000
_cell.angle_alpha   90.00
_cell.angle_beta   90.00
_cell.angle_gamma   90.00
#
_symmetry.space_group_name_H-M   'P 1'
#
loop_
_entity.id
_entity.type
_entity.pdbx_description
1 polymer ?
#
loop_
_entity_poly.entity_id
_entity_poly.type
_entity_poly.pdbx_seq_one_letter_code
_entity_poly.pdbx_strand_id
1 'polypeptide(L)'
;MAAADLLCDSLLRWLENRRECGKKLLDLAQELENVTRSSKAVRVAGAAKSVASPPVADPAAGTAVSVTSKLVEAGISRSTFNKATELIKEDEKVGKSIQKQLQDLKDRCGGTQLGDHADELECEVTSQLMCALARRNKTLIPLDFLRAFNRATFYRHMTSGGLDPAKASCLICQALGLASSPEITSSLKVSAKEMMKNIGQIGIKAAAKAGSKVPSAINLSMPLYDLINQCEELVKRKKVAEASKFLRDSAREILEGQQKLKEQLDAMHEIIQKLFRMKNLIKNLRGYSLTLNQDEQNIMAYIMGICTDSTVVSWLQGVTQNQFVNLLRFVLNFLNSSSVNLIEPGGNDIDIVFVGHGRIVDQFMPAGGLVPTPTIRDTILYSPWNCSIDPNAAFGIAQGFIQVTNREFYNTNGNMVNYEPNPLPQRWNSMRGSLQNIPGILLAPVTPADNAWAPLLEFWSNRTMEIEDRVIMPYVVPQDQVDAFGEIPLYIFIFAASVILMNHGKTATVHLVACLGRGVSTPMPVEWRTQYAFTDDGTVMTMNIGNRNMNSMLFSALRPLFDRNHR
;
A
#
# COMPACT_ATOMS: atom_id res chain seq x y z
N MET A 1 -9.84 -16.02 4.97
CA MET A 1 -9.18 -15.79 6.28
C MET A 1 -8.36 -16.99 6.76
N ALA A 2 -8.94 -18.18 6.99
CA ALA A 2 -8.19 -19.35 7.48
C ALA A 2 -6.92 -19.72 6.67
N ALA A 3 -6.93 -19.55 5.34
CA ALA A 3 -5.76 -19.77 4.49
C ALA A 3 -4.59 -18.83 4.81
N ALA A 4 -4.86 -17.56 5.10
CA ALA A 4 -3.84 -16.58 5.44
C ALA A 4 -3.26 -16.81 6.84
N ASP A 5 -4.08 -17.22 7.81
CA ASP A 5 -3.61 -17.61 9.15
C ASP A 5 -2.66 -18.81 9.07
N LEU A 6 -3.05 -19.83 8.31
CA LEU A 6 -2.24 -21.03 8.10
C LEU A 6 -0.91 -20.72 7.38
N LEU A 7 -0.94 -19.78 6.42
CA LEU A 7 0.25 -19.29 5.73
C LEU A 7 1.19 -18.56 6.70
N CYS A 8 0.68 -17.64 7.53
CA CYS A 8 1.46 -16.95 8.56
C CYS A 8 2.14 -17.94 9.53
N ASP A 9 1.40 -18.94 10.01
CA ASP A 9 1.93 -19.95 10.92
C ASP A 9 3.05 -20.76 10.27
N SER A 10 2.86 -21.12 8.99
CA SER A 10 3.85 -21.87 8.24
C SER A 10 5.11 -21.03 7.95
N LEU A 11 4.97 -19.74 7.63
CA LEU A 11 6.09 -18.81 7.45
C LEU A 11 6.92 -18.64 8.72
N LEU A 12 6.27 -18.47 9.87
CA LEU A 12 6.96 -18.33 11.15
C LEU A 12 7.66 -19.63 11.57
N ARG A 13 7.02 -20.79 11.35
CA ARG A 13 7.66 -22.10 11.56
C ARG A 13 8.86 -22.28 10.64
N TRP A 14 8.74 -21.89 9.38
CA TRP A 14 9.82 -21.98 8.40
C TRP A 14 11.02 -21.10 8.77
N LEU A 15 10.78 -19.88 9.25
CA LEU A 15 11.84 -19.01 9.78
C LEU A 15 12.63 -19.66 10.93
N GLU A 16 11.92 -20.33 11.86
CA GLU A 16 12.56 -21.03 12.96
C GLU A 16 13.39 -22.24 12.47
N ASN A 17 12.82 -23.04 11.55
CA ASN A 17 13.53 -24.18 10.94
C ASN A 17 14.79 -23.74 10.19
N ARG A 18 14.72 -22.65 9.41
CA ARG A 18 15.88 -22.08 8.70
C ARG A 18 16.96 -21.61 9.65
N ARG A 19 16.58 -20.98 10.75
CA ARG A 19 17.53 -20.54 11.80
C ARG A 19 18.26 -21.73 12.41
N GLU A 20 17.54 -22.78 12.78
CA GLU A 20 18.15 -23.99 13.36
C GLU A 20 19.00 -24.76 12.33
N CYS A 21 18.55 -24.83 11.07
CA CYS A 21 19.33 -25.40 9.97
C CYS A 21 20.66 -24.66 9.80
N GLY A 22 20.65 -23.32 9.73
CA GLY A 22 21.85 -22.51 9.62
C GLY A 22 22.85 -22.77 10.76
N LYS A 23 22.37 -22.83 12.00
CA LYS A 23 23.21 -23.19 13.16
C LYS A 23 23.82 -24.59 13.02
N LYS A 24 23.03 -25.58 12.60
CA LYS A 24 23.50 -26.97 12.45
C LYS A 24 24.52 -27.15 11.32
N LEU A 25 24.39 -26.37 10.25
CA LEU A 25 25.38 -26.34 9.18
C LEU A 25 26.71 -25.72 9.65
N LEU A 26 26.65 -24.70 10.51
CA LEU A 26 27.85 -24.14 11.17
C LEU A 26 28.51 -25.16 12.11
N ASP A 27 27.71 -25.85 12.95
CA ASP A 27 28.21 -26.91 13.83
C ASP A 27 28.94 -28.00 13.00
N LEU A 28 28.31 -28.44 11.91
CA LEU A 28 28.88 -29.45 11.02
C LEU A 28 30.18 -28.98 10.36
N ALA A 29 30.23 -27.72 9.92
CA ALA A 29 31.43 -27.14 9.35
C ALA A 29 32.58 -27.07 10.37
N GLN A 30 32.27 -26.76 11.64
CA GLN A 30 33.24 -26.72 12.74
C GLN A 30 33.75 -28.12 13.10
N GLU A 31 32.89 -29.13 13.12
CA GLU A 31 33.28 -30.53 13.31
C GLU A 31 34.27 -30.99 12.23
N LEU A 32 33.98 -30.69 10.95
CA LEU A 32 34.87 -31.00 9.82
C LEU A 32 36.26 -30.35 9.98
N GLU A 33 36.32 -29.11 10.45
CA GLU A 33 37.59 -28.42 10.71
C GLU A 33 38.36 -29.05 11.86
N ASN A 34 37.67 -29.42 12.94
CA ASN A 34 38.29 -30.04 14.11
C ASN A 34 38.92 -31.39 13.76
N VAL A 35 38.23 -32.21 12.95
CA VAL A 35 38.77 -33.47 12.40
C VAL A 35 40.00 -33.23 11.51
N THR A 36 39.98 -32.15 10.72
CA THR A 36 41.13 -31.79 9.87
C THR A 36 42.32 -31.31 10.69
N ARG A 37 42.09 -30.60 11.80
CA ARG A 37 43.16 -30.14 12.70
C ARG A 37 43.76 -31.30 13.50
N SER A 38 42.93 -32.18 14.05
CA SER A 38 43.40 -33.34 14.82
C SER A 38 44.23 -34.31 13.96
N SER A 39 43.79 -34.57 12.72
CA SER A 39 44.55 -35.42 11.78
C SER A 39 45.89 -34.81 11.36
N LYS A 40 45.99 -33.48 11.22
CA LYS A 40 47.27 -32.79 10.96
C LYS A 40 48.20 -32.84 12.18
N ALA A 41 47.67 -32.64 13.40
CA ALA A 41 48.46 -32.70 14.64
C ALA A 41 49.10 -34.07 14.87
N VAL A 42 48.37 -35.16 14.59
CA VAL A 42 48.90 -36.54 14.69
C VAL A 42 50.01 -36.81 13.66
N ARG A 43 49.94 -36.24 12.45
CA ARG A 43 51.02 -36.38 11.44
C ARG A 43 52.28 -35.61 11.82
N VAL A 44 52.15 -34.44 12.45
CA VAL A 44 53.32 -33.66 12.91
C VAL A 44 53.99 -34.33 14.12
N ALA A 45 53.22 -34.88 15.06
CA ALA A 45 53.75 -35.63 16.19
C ALA A 45 54.39 -36.98 15.77
N GLY A 46 53.85 -37.63 14.72
CA GLY A 46 54.42 -38.86 14.14
C GLY A 46 55.71 -38.62 13.35
N ALA A 47 55.85 -37.47 12.70
CA ALA A 47 57.08 -37.10 11.97
C ALA A 47 58.21 -36.64 12.90
N ALA A 48 57.90 -36.21 14.13
CA ALA A 48 58.90 -35.74 15.10
C ALA A 48 59.56 -36.87 15.94
N LYS A 49 59.19 -38.14 15.73
CA LYS A 49 59.70 -39.29 16.51
C LYS A 49 60.63 -40.25 15.74
N SER A 50 61.25 -39.78 14.65
CA SER A 50 62.18 -40.58 13.85
C SER A 50 63.53 -39.87 13.67
N VAL A 51 64.32 -39.79 14.75
CA VAL A 51 65.77 -39.61 14.67
C VAL A 51 66.42 -40.58 15.65
N ALA A 52 67.37 -41.36 15.13
CA ALA A 52 68.27 -42.33 15.78
C ALA A 52 67.78 -43.79 15.93
N SER A 53 68.00 -44.62 14.89
CA SER A 53 68.71 -45.92 14.97
C SER A 53 68.95 -46.54 13.57
N PRO A 54 69.97 -47.42 13.38
CA PRO A 54 70.51 -47.82 12.07
C PRO A 54 69.78 -49.02 11.41
N PRO A 55 70.07 -49.35 10.14
CA PRO A 55 69.19 -50.15 9.30
C PRO A 55 69.40 -51.66 9.51
N VAL A 56 68.31 -52.39 9.73
CA VAL A 56 68.24 -53.84 9.53
C VAL A 56 67.21 -54.08 8.43
N ALA A 57 67.67 -54.69 7.35
CA ALA A 57 66.86 -55.09 6.21
C ALA A 57 66.08 -56.35 6.56
N ASP A 58 64.76 -56.33 6.33
CA ASP A 58 63.97 -57.55 6.13
C ASP A 58 62.74 -57.25 5.24
N PRO A 59 62.40 -58.10 4.25
CA PRO A 59 61.26 -57.93 3.38
C PRO A 59 60.09 -58.81 3.86
N ALA A 60 59.09 -58.24 4.53
CA ALA A 60 57.88 -59.00 4.86
C ALA A 60 56.64 -58.12 5.03
N ALA A 61 55.59 -58.50 4.30
CA ALA A 61 54.19 -58.15 4.49
C ALA A 61 53.85 -56.64 4.46
N GLY A 62 53.64 -56.13 3.25
CA GLY A 62 52.83 -54.93 3.01
C GLY A 62 51.39 -55.17 3.47
N THR A 63 51.13 -54.95 4.75
CA THR A 63 49.78 -54.75 5.24
C THR A 63 49.35 -53.38 4.74
N ALA A 64 48.71 -53.36 3.57
CA ALA A 64 47.98 -52.19 3.10
C ALA A 64 46.90 -51.89 4.14
N VAL A 65 47.21 -51.00 5.08
CA VAL A 65 46.18 -50.36 5.90
C VAL A 65 45.32 -49.60 4.91
N SER A 66 44.21 -50.21 4.53
CA SER A 66 43.09 -49.56 3.87
C SER A 66 42.62 -48.43 4.79
N VAL A 67 43.19 -47.24 4.59
CA VAL A 67 42.71 -45.98 5.16
C VAL A 67 41.50 -45.48 4.35
N THR A 68 40.83 -46.34 3.58
CA THR A 68 39.73 -45.95 2.70
C THR A 68 38.34 -45.97 3.35
N SER A 69 38.16 -46.37 4.62
CA SER A 69 36.83 -46.32 5.27
C SER A 69 36.67 -45.40 6.50
N LYS A 70 37.70 -44.69 6.96
CA LYS A 70 37.60 -43.94 8.23
C LYS A 70 37.13 -42.50 8.14
N LEU A 71 36.86 -41.95 6.96
CA LEU A 71 36.23 -40.62 6.88
C LEU A 71 34.77 -40.65 7.36
N VAL A 72 34.14 -41.84 7.35
CA VAL A 72 32.79 -42.08 7.89
C VAL A 72 32.82 -42.45 9.38
N GLU A 73 33.96 -42.86 9.95
CA GLU A 73 34.11 -43.22 11.37
C GLU A 73 34.88 -42.21 12.23
N ALA A 74 35.67 -41.29 11.67
CA ALA A 74 36.68 -40.52 12.43
C ALA A 74 36.35 -39.05 12.72
N GLY A 75 35.08 -38.65 12.84
CA GLY A 75 34.75 -37.50 13.70
C GLY A 75 33.77 -36.45 13.20
N ILE A 76 33.05 -36.68 12.10
CA ILE A 76 31.75 -36.02 11.94
C ILE A 76 30.80 -36.72 12.92
N SER A 77 30.18 -35.97 13.82
CA SER A 77 29.15 -36.53 14.68
C SER A 77 28.01 -36.99 13.78
N ARG A 78 27.86 -38.31 13.62
CA ARG A 78 26.73 -38.92 12.89
C ARG A 78 25.40 -38.36 13.38
N SER A 79 25.34 -37.97 14.66
CA SER A 79 24.18 -37.30 15.24
C SER A 79 23.96 -35.86 14.73
N THR A 80 25.01 -35.05 14.54
CA THR A 80 24.90 -33.67 14.02
C THR A 80 24.46 -33.67 12.56
N PHE A 81 25.07 -34.53 11.73
CA PHE A 81 24.70 -34.68 10.33
C PHE A 81 23.26 -35.20 10.13
N ASN A 82 22.86 -36.22 10.91
CA ASN A 82 21.49 -36.74 10.86
C ASN A 82 20.47 -35.67 11.27
N LYS A 83 20.75 -34.92 12.35
CA LYS A 83 19.89 -33.80 12.80
C LYS A 83 19.78 -32.70 11.73
N ALA A 84 20.88 -32.32 11.09
CA ALA A 84 20.86 -31.34 10.00
C ALA A 84 20.01 -31.85 8.82
N THR A 85 20.14 -33.13 8.46
CA THR A 85 19.36 -33.77 7.40
C THR A 85 17.87 -33.83 7.73
N GLU A 86 17.51 -34.18 8.96
CA GLU A 86 16.11 -34.20 9.41
C GLU A 86 15.48 -32.81 9.38
N LEU A 87 16.17 -31.80 9.91
CA LEU A 87 15.72 -30.40 9.86
C LEU A 87 15.55 -29.91 8.43
N ILE A 88 16.45 -30.28 7.52
CA ILE A 88 16.37 -29.91 6.11
C ILE A 88 15.16 -30.55 5.43
N LYS A 89 14.87 -31.82 5.72
CA LYS A 89 13.65 -32.49 5.22
C LYS A 89 12.38 -31.84 5.75
N GLU A 90 12.37 -31.45 7.03
CA GLU A 90 11.25 -30.73 7.62
C GLU A 90 11.09 -29.33 6.99
N ASP A 91 12.18 -28.59 6.80
CA ASP A 91 12.19 -27.29 6.13
C ASP A 91 11.60 -27.36 4.72
N GLU A 92 12.02 -28.32 3.92
CA GLU A 92 11.51 -28.53 2.56
C GLU A 92 10.01 -28.85 2.56
N LYS A 93 9.56 -29.69 3.51
CA LYS A 93 8.14 -30.01 3.69
C LYS A 93 7.34 -28.76 4.04
N VAL A 94 7.83 -27.93 4.95
CA VAL A 94 7.17 -26.66 5.32
C VAL A 94 7.17 -25.69 4.14
N GLY A 95 8.27 -25.58 3.40
CA GLY A 95 8.38 -24.74 2.20
C GLY A 95 7.36 -25.13 1.12
N LYS A 96 7.20 -26.43 0.84
CA LYS A 96 6.14 -26.92 -0.08
C LYS A 96 4.74 -26.59 0.43
N SER A 97 4.52 -26.66 1.74
CA SER A 97 3.24 -26.27 2.35
C SER A 97 2.97 -24.78 2.18
N ILE A 98 3.96 -23.92 2.42
CA ILE A 98 3.86 -22.46 2.21
C ILE A 98 3.49 -22.17 0.75
N GLN A 99 4.19 -22.77 -0.21
CA GLN A 99 3.91 -22.56 -1.63
C GLN A 99 2.46 -22.95 -1.99
N LYS A 100 2.00 -24.09 -1.48
CA LYS A 100 0.62 -24.54 -1.68
C LYS A 100 -0.40 -23.60 -1.03
N GLN A 101 -0.16 -23.16 0.20
CA GLN A 101 -1.04 -22.25 0.94
C GLN A 101 -1.09 -20.86 0.31
N LEU A 102 0.02 -20.38 -0.21
CA LEU A 102 0.11 -19.12 -0.92
C LEU A 102 -0.64 -19.17 -2.25
N GLN A 103 -0.54 -20.29 -2.98
CA GLN A 103 -1.35 -20.50 -4.18
C GLN A 103 -2.84 -20.60 -3.84
N ASP A 104 -3.22 -21.36 -2.82
CA ASP A 104 -4.62 -21.43 -2.34
C ASP A 104 -5.13 -20.05 -1.92
N LEU A 105 -4.30 -19.24 -1.27
CA LEU A 105 -4.64 -17.86 -0.92
C LEU A 105 -4.85 -17.01 -2.18
N LYS A 106 -3.93 -17.06 -3.16
CA LYS A 106 -4.08 -16.36 -4.45
C LYS A 106 -5.35 -16.78 -5.19
N ASP A 107 -5.62 -18.08 -5.27
CA ASP A 107 -6.81 -18.60 -5.96
C ASP A 107 -8.09 -18.10 -5.29
N ARG A 108 -8.15 -18.10 -3.95
CA ARG A 108 -9.28 -17.54 -3.18
C ARG A 108 -9.41 -16.03 -3.29
N CYS A 109 -8.33 -15.31 -3.51
CA CYS A 109 -8.32 -13.87 -3.77
C CYS A 109 -8.71 -13.52 -5.22
N GLY A 110 -9.12 -14.50 -6.04
CA GLY A 110 -9.56 -14.28 -7.41
C GLY A 110 -8.46 -14.40 -8.46
N GLY A 111 -7.33 -15.03 -8.14
CA GLY A 111 -6.18 -15.17 -9.06
C GLY A 111 -6.48 -15.83 -10.40
N THR A 112 -7.59 -16.57 -10.53
CA THR A 112 -8.06 -17.14 -11.80
C THR A 112 -9.05 -16.26 -12.57
N GLN A 113 -9.62 -15.23 -11.93
CA GLN A 113 -10.65 -14.33 -12.51
C GLN A 113 -10.12 -12.92 -12.81
N LEU A 114 -9.04 -12.49 -12.14
CA LEU A 114 -8.52 -11.12 -12.23
C LEU A 114 -7.63 -10.81 -13.46
N GLY A 115 -7.30 -11.80 -14.30
CA GLY A 115 -6.59 -11.57 -15.57
C GLY A 115 -5.34 -10.68 -15.43
N ASP A 116 -5.24 -9.63 -16.25
CA ASP A 116 -4.14 -8.65 -16.30
C ASP A 116 -4.03 -7.73 -15.05
N HIS A 117 -4.91 -7.87 -14.03
CA HIS A 117 -4.90 -7.04 -12.82
C HIS A 117 -4.06 -7.64 -11.68
N ALA A 118 -2.78 -7.94 -11.96
CA ALA A 118 -1.86 -8.55 -10.99
C ALA A 118 -1.76 -7.76 -9.67
N ASP A 119 -1.79 -6.43 -9.73
CA ASP A 119 -1.64 -5.56 -8.57
C ASP A 119 -2.83 -5.66 -7.59
N GLU A 120 -4.05 -5.90 -8.08
CA GLU A 120 -5.23 -6.08 -7.22
C GLU A 120 -5.17 -7.39 -6.45
N LEU A 121 -4.71 -8.45 -7.11
CA LEU A 121 -4.48 -9.75 -6.49
C LEU A 121 -3.41 -9.65 -5.39
N GLU A 122 -2.30 -8.97 -5.67
CA GLU A 122 -1.22 -8.73 -4.70
C GLU A 122 -1.71 -7.91 -3.50
N CYS A 123 -2.51 -6.87 -3.75
CA CYS A 123 -3.12 -6.05 -2.72
C CYS A 123 -4.06 -6.85 -1.80
N GLU A 124 -4.91 -7.72 -2.36
CA GLU A 124 -5.81 -8.57 -1.56
C GLU A 124 -5.03 -9.63 -0.76
N VAL A 125 -4.05 -10.30 -1.38
CA VAL A 125 -3.18 -11.27 -0.68
C VAL A 125 -2.44 -10.60 0.48
N THR A 126 -1.88 -9.41 0.25
CA THR A 126 -1.19 -8.61 1.28
C THR A 126 -2.15 -8.22 2.40
N SER A 127 -3.37 -7.77 2.07
CA SER A 127 -4.39 -7.41 3.06
C SER A 127 -4.79 -8.59 3.95
N GLN A 128 -4.98 -9.77 3.36
CA GLN A 128 -5.28 -11.00 4.11
C GLN A 128 -4.11 -11.41 5.01
N LEU A 129 -2.87 -11.33 4.52
CA LEU A 129 -1.66 -11.65 5.29
C LEU A 129 -1.48 -10.68 6.47
N MET A 130 -1.60 -9.38 6.24
CA MET A 130 -1.55 -8.37 7.31
C MET A 130 -2.65 -8.60 8.34
N CYS A 131 -3.86 -8.97 7.90
CA CYS A 131 -4.97 -9.27 8.81
C CYS A 131 -4.69 -10.51 9.67
N ALA A 132 -4.09 -11.56 9.09
CA ALA A 132 -3.65 -12.74 9.82
C ALA A 132 -2.53 -12.41 10.84
N LEU A 133 -1.53 -11.62 10.44
CA LEU A 133 -0.47 -11.12 11.33
C LEU A 133 -1.05 -10.28 12.48
N ALA A 134 -2.03 -9.42 12.21
CA ALA A 134 -2.70 -8.61 13.22
C ALA A 134 -3.43 -9.50 14.25
N ARG A 135 -4.23 -10.48 13.77
CA ARG A 135 -4.95 -11.44 14.63
C ARG A 135 -4.00 -12.22 15.53
N ARG A 136 -2.90 -12.74 14.98
CA ARG A 136 -1.90 -13.49 15.73
C ARG A 136 -1.29 -12.68 16.88
N ASN A 137 -1.14 -11.37 16.67
CA ASN A 137 -0.66 -10.42 17.67
C ASN A 137 -1.78 -9.79 18.51
N LYS A 138 -2.99 -10.39 18.54
CA LYS A 138 -4.15 -9.91 19.30
C LYS A 138 -4.57 -8.48 18.97
N THR A 139 -4.24 -8.01 17.77
CA THR A 139 -4.64 -6.69 17.26
C THR A 139 -5.81 -6.88 16.30
N LEU A 140 -6.99 -6.38 16.66
CA LEU A 140 -8.19 -6.51 15.84
C LEU A 140 -8.26 -5.34 14.85
N ILE A 141 -7.81 -5.58 13.62
CA ILE A 141 -7.97 -4.65 12.50
C ILE A 141 -8.96 -5.24 11.49
N PRO A 142 -10.06 -4.54 11.17
CA PRO A 142 -10.98 -4.99 10.13
C PRO A 142 -10.26 -5.18 8.80
N LEU A 143 -10.58 -6.27 8.09
CA LEU A 143 -9.96 -6.58 6.80
C LEU A 143 -10.22 -5.47 5.76
N ASP A 144 -11.42 -4.88 5.76
CA ASP A 144 -11.77 -3.81 4.81
C ASP A 144 -10.96 -2.54 5.03
N PHE A 145 -10.56 -2.26 6.27
CA PHE A 145 -9.62 -1.18 6.56
C PHE A 145 -8.24 -1.46 5.94
N LEU A 146 -7.73 -2.68 6.08
CA LEU A 146 -6.43 -3.07 5.49
C LEU A 146 -6.50 -3.10 3.96
N ARG A 147 -7.63 -3.51 3.38
CA ARG A 147 -7.88 -3.42 1.94
C ARG A 147 -7.88 -1.98 1.46
N ALA A 148 -8.62 -1.10 2.13
CA ALA A 148 -8.66 0.32 1.79
C ALA A 148 -7.27 0.96 1.90
N PHE A 149 -6.54 0.66 2.97
CA PHE A 149 -5.17 1.10 3.18
C PHE A 149 -4.23 0.61 2.09
N ASN A 150 -4.18 -0.71 1.87
CA ASN A 150 -3.31 -1.30 0.85
C ASN A 150 -3.69 -0.76 -0.52
N ARG A 151 -4.97 -0.70 -0.90
CA ARG A 151 -5.38 -0.06 -2.16
C ARG A 151 -4.86 1.39 -2.23
N ALA A 152 -4.99 2.20 -1.18
CA ALA A 152 -4.43 3.55 -1.13
C ALA A 152 -2.92 3.60 -1.39
N THR A 153 -2.17 2.62 -0.89
CA THR A 153 -0.73 2.50 -1.11
C THR A 153 -0.38 1.95 -2.50
N PHE A 154 -1.11 0.94 -2.99
CA PHE A 154 -0.81 0.19 -4.22
C PHE A 154 -1.34 0.88 -5.51
N TYR A 155 -2.49 1.57 -5.48
CA TYR A 155 -3.12 2.10 -6.70
C TYR A 155 -2.48 3.38 -7.27
N ARG A 156 -1.75 4.15 -6.45
CA ARG A 156 -1.09 5.38 -6.91
C ARG A 156 0.09 5.09 -7.86
N HIS A 157 0.44 3.82 -8.04
CA HIS A 157 1.43 3.33 -9.00
C HIS A 157 0.89 3.17 -10.43
N MET A 158 -0.42 3.33 -10.67
CA MET A 158 -1.03 3.22 -12.02
C MET A 158 -1.25 4.57 -12.74
N THR A 159 -1.07 5.71 -12.07
CA THR A 159 -1.16 7.04 -12.71
C THR A 159 0.23 7.50 -13.15
N SER A 160 0.37 7.99 -14.39
CA SER A 160 1.65 8.44 -14.94
C SER A 160 2.28 9.52 -14.06
N GLY A 161 3.36 9.17 -13.33
CA GLY A 161 4.03 10.04 -12.36
C GLY A 161 4.43 9.37 -11.04
N GLY A 162 3.97 8.14 -10.78
CA GLY A 162 4.37 7.35 -9.59
C GLY A 162 5.73 6.66 -9.71
N LEU A 163 6.44 6.51 -8.58
CA LEU A 163 7.74 5.83 -8.44
C LEU A 163 7.67 4.32 -8.73
N ASP A 164 8.82 3.79 -9.18
CA ASP A 164 9.12 2.42 -9.61
C ASP A 164 8.40 1.30 -8.81
N PRO A 165 7.56 0.47 -9.48
CA PRO A 165 6.88 -0.71 -8.92
C PRO A 165 7.80 -1.66 -8.13
N ALA A 166 9.10 -1.67 -8.45
CA ALA A 166 10.08 -2.61 -7.91
C ALA A 166 10.43 -2.42 -6.41
N LYS A 167 9.86 -1.45 -5.69
CA LYS A 167 10.23 -1.18 -4.28
C LYS A 167 9.14 -1.39 -3.23
N ALA A 168 7.86 -1.24 -3.55
CA ALA A 168 6.77 -1.30 -2.57
C ALA A 168 6.04 -2.66 -2.54
N SER A 169 5.58 -3.18 -3.69
CA SER A 169 5.06 -4.56 -3.80
C SER A 169 6.16 -5.62 -3.61
N CYS A 170 7.39 -5.24 -3.95
CA CYS A 170 8.54 -6.11 -3.92
C CYS A 170 8.88 -6.69 -2.55
N LEU A 171 8.52 -6.13 -1.41
CA LEU A 171 9.03 -6.67 -0.15
C LEU A 171 8.37 -8.01 0.22
N ILE A 172 7.06 -8.17 0.03
CA ILE A 172 6.37 -9.45 0.28
C ILE A 172 6.52 -10.37 -0.93
N CYS A 173 6.42 -9.83 -2.15
CA CYS A 173 6.58 -10.63 -3.37
C CYS A 173 8.03 -11.08 -3.61
N GLN A 174 9.07 -10.30 -3.30
CA GLN A 174 10.47 -10.78 -3.38
C GLN A 174 10.82 -11.74 -2.24
N ALA A 175 10.21 -11.59 -1.06
CA ALA A 175 10.46 -12.49 0.07
C ALA A 175 9.78 -13.86 -0.10
N LEU A 176 8.68 -13.91 -0.85
CA LEU A 176 7.96 -15.13 -1.21
C LEU A 176 8.30 -15.65 -2.62
N GLY A 177 9.22 -15.01 -3.35
CA GLY A 177 9.58 -15.39 -4.73
C GLY A 177 8.46 -15.21 -5.77
N LEU A 178 7.51 -14.32 -5.52
CA LEU A 178 6.30 -14.07 -6.30
C LEU A 178 6.39 -12.93 -7.33
N ALA A 179 7.49 -12.19 -7.42
CA ALA A 179 7.66 -11.23 -8.51
C ALA A 179 7.69 -12.02 -9.83
N SER A 180 6.67 -11.79 -10.66
CA SER A 180 6.45 -12.41 -11.96
C SER A 180 7.64 -12.18 -12.90
N SER A 181 8.62 -13.09 -12.85
CA SER A 181 9.50 -13.38 -13.97
C SER A 181 9.10 -14.75 -14.55
N PRO A 182 8.83 -14.86 -15.87
CA PRO A 182 8.54 -16.13 -16.52
C PRO A 182 9.67 -17.16 -16.41
N GLU A 183 10.88 -16.75 -15.97
CA GLU A 183 12.02 -17.63 -15.68
C GLU A 183 11.89 -18.39 -14.35
N ILE A 184 10.99 -17.97 -13.45
CA ILE A 184 10.78 -18.63 -12.14
C ILE A 184 9.81 -19.81 -12.27
N THR A 185 8.87 -19.75 -13.22
CA THR A 185 8.01 -20.90 -13.57
C THR A 185 8.77 -22.05 -14.24
N SER A 186 9.92 -21.78 -14.90
CA SER A 186 10.75 -22.84 -15.49
C SER A 186 11.71 -23.47 -14.48
N SER A 187 12.14 -22.75 -13.44
CA SER A 187 13.01 -23.28 -12.38
C SER A 187 12.27 -24.13 -11.33
N LEU A 188 10.94 -24.00 -11.24
CA LEU A 188 10.08 -24.89 -10.43
C LEU A 188 9.41 -26.03 -11.25
N LYS A 189 9.49 -26.03 -12.58
CA LYS A 189 8.97 -27.10 -13.46
C LYS A 189 10.00 -28.17 -13.85
N VAL A 190 11.27 -28.03 -13.47
CA VAL A 190 12.30 -29.04 -13.78
C VAL A 190 12.57 -29.92 -12.55
N SER A 191 11.59 -30.76 -12.23
CA SER A 191 11.75 -31.88 -11.29
C SER A 191 11.13 -33.11 -11.95
N ALA A 192 11.89 -33.73 -12.87
CA ALA A 192 11.93 -35.19 -13.11
C ALA A 192 12.61 -35.59 -14.45
N LYS A 193 12.77 -34.69 -15.44
CA LYS A 193 13.17 -35.14 -16.81
C LYS A 193 14.47 -34.58 -17.40
N GLU A 194 15.04 -33.49 -16.89
CA GLU A 194 16.26 -32.87 -17.46
C GLU A 194 17.55 -33.10 -16.64
N MET A 195 17.51 -33.98 -15.63
CA MET A 195 18.62 -34.21 -14.69
C MET A 195 19.70 -35.19 -15.19
N MET A 196 19.74 -35.50 -16.49
CA MET A 196 20.69 -36.47 -17.07
C MET A 196 21.73 -35.91 -18.05
N LYS A 197 21.82 -34.59 -18.30
CA LYS A 197 22.68 -34.10 -19.39
C LYS A 197 23.85 -33.17 -19.10
N ASN A 198 24.02 -32.61 -17.90
CA ASN A 198 25.14 -31.69 -17.64
C ASN A 198 25.96 -32.06 -16.40
N ILE A 199 26.81 -33.09 -16.56
CA ILE A 199 27.88 -33.47 -15.61
C ILE A 199 29.19 -32.69 -15.85
N GLY A 200 29.24 -31.73 -16.78
CA GLY A 200 30.46 -30.97 -17.06
C GLY A 200 30.27 -29.46 -17.03
N GLN A 201 30.36 -28.84 -15.85
CA GLN A 201 30.81 -27.44 -15.61
C GLN A 201 30.52 -26.98 -14.16
N ILE A 202 31.08 -27.68 -13.17
CA ILE A 202 31.28 -27.07 -11.85
C ILE A 202 32.63 -26.35 -11.91
N GLY A 203 32.58 -25.10 -12.35
CA GLY A 203 33.75 -24.23 -12.47
C GLY A 203 33.33 -22.81 -12.81
N ILE A 204 33.37 -21.93 -11.79
CA ILE A 204 33.44 -20.46 -11.89
C ILE A 204 32.15 -19.76 -12.36
N LYS A 205 31.45 -19.10 -11.41
CA LYS A 205 30.77 -17.82 -11.65
C LYS A 205 30.59 -16.96 -10.38
N ALA A 206 31.63 -16.91 -9.54
CA ALA A 206 31.72 -15.96 -8.43
C ALA A 206 32.55 -14.69 -8.77
N ALA A 207 32.82 -14.39 -10.05
CA ALA A 207 33.72 -13.29 -10.43
C ALA A 207 33.27 -12.41 -11.62
N ALA A 208 31.96 -12.33 -11.94
CA ALA A 208 31.50 -11.56 -13.11
C ALA A 208 30.25 -10.66 -12.89
N LYS A 209 29.99 -10.18 -11.66
CA LYS A 209 29.05 -9.07 -11.42
C LYS A 209 29.60 -8.08 -10.38
N ALA A 210 30.73 -7.47 -10.70
CA ALA A 210 31.12 -6.18 -10.15
C ALA A 210 30.72 -5.10 -11.18
N GLY A 211 29.47 -4.62 -11.13
CA GLY A 211 28.99 -3.66 -12.12
C GLY A 211 27.47 -3.50 -12.19
N SER A 212 26.81 -3.30 -11.06
CA SER A 212 25.54 -2.54 -10.91
C SER A 212 25.00 -2.82 -9.50
N LYS A 213 24.98 -1.78 -8.67
CA LYS A 213 24.39 -1.84 -7.34
C LYS A 213 22.88 -1.72 -7.47
N VAL A 214 22.20 -2.85 -7.65
CA VAL A 214 20.78 -3.01 -7.31
C VAL A 214 20.66 -4.32 -6.53
N PRO A 215 20.28 -4.31 -5.23
CA PRO A 215 20.11 -5.52 -4.45
C PRO A 215 18.91 -6.30 -5.01
N SER A 216 19.19 -7.30 -5.84
CA SER A 216 18.19 -8.09 -6.57
C SER A 216 18.01 -9.44 -5.87
N ALA A 217 16.73 -9.80 -5.67
CA ALA A 217 16.16 -11.13 -5.39
C ALA A 217 16.99 -12.08 -4.52
N ILE A 218 16.50 -12.35 -3.30
CA ILE A 218 17.01 -13.45 -2.46
C ILE A 218 16.73 -14.76 -3.19
N ASN A 219 17.75 -15.32 -3.81
CA ASN A 219 17.67 -16.57 -4.54
C ASN A 219 17.69 -17.75 -3.53
N LEU A 220 16.53 -18.09 -2.97
CA LEU A 220 16.35 -19.25 -2.05
C LEU A 220 16.38 -20.62 -2.78
N SER A 221 16.95 -20.68 -3.99
CA SER A 221 16.66 -21.73 -4.97
C SER A 221 17.51 -22.99 -4.90
N MET A 222 18.53 -23.08 -4.03
CA MET A 222 19.17 -24.37 -3.80
C MET A 222 18.34 -25.21 -2.84
N PRO A 223 17.87 -26.41 -3.24
CA PRO A 223 17.32 -27.37 -2.31
C PRO A 223 18.39 -27.63 -1.24
N LEU A 224 18.06 -27.38 0.03
CA LEU A 224 18.99 -27.60 1.15
C LEU A 224 19.51 -29.06 1.20
N TYR A 225 18.77 -29.98 0.58
CA TYR A 225 19.18 -31.36 0.39
C TYR A 225 20.39 -31.51 -0.55
N ASP A 226 20.44 -30.74 -1.65
CA ASP A 226 21.57 -30.77 -2.59
C ASP A 226 22.85 -30.23 -1.96
N LEU A 227 22.72 -29.28 -1.02
CA LEU A 227 23.81 -28.76 -0.22
C LEU A 227 24.44 -29.88 0.64
N ILE A 228 23.63 -30.69 1.31
CA ILE A 228 24.15 -31.85 2.07
C ILE A 228 24.85 -32.85 1.14
N ASN A 229 24.23 -33.21 0.02
CA ASN A 229 24.81 -34.17 -0.92
C ASN A 229 26.14 -33.66 -1.50
N GLN A 230 26.22 -32.39 -1.85
CA GLN A 230 27.46 -31.77 -2.33
C GLN A 230 28.55 -31.76 -1.25
N CYS A 231 28.18 -31.46 0.00
CA CYS A 231 29.11 -31.57 1.12
C CYS A 231 29.61 -33.01 1.29
N GLU A 232 28.73 -34.01 1.23
CA GLU A 232 29.10 -35.42 1.33
C GLU A 232 30.08 -35.82 0.21
N GLU A 233 29.84 -35.37 -1.02
CA GLU A 233 30.72 -35.63 -2.16
C GLU A 233 32.08 -34.94 -2.03
N LEU A 234 32.14 -33.69 -1.53
CA LEU A 234 33.40 -33.00 -1.25
C LEU A 234 34.21 -33.73 -0.16
N VAL A 235 33.52 -34.22 0.87
CA VAL A 235 34.12 -35.04 1.94
C VAL A 235 34.66 -36.35 1.36
N LYS A 236 33.89 -37.09 0.55
CA LYS A 236 34.35 -38.31 -0.13
C LYS A 236 35.59 -38.09 -1.01
N ARG A 237 35.68 -36.94 -1.67
CA ARG A 237 36.83 -36.53 -2.50
C ARG A 237 38.02 -36.01 -1.69
N LYS A 238 38.01 -36.14 -0.35
CA LYS A 238 39.04 -35.66 0.58
C LYS A 238 39.24 -34.13 0.56
N LYS A 239 38.24 -33.37 0.11
CA LYS A 239 38.24 -31.90 0.02
C LYS A 239 37.54 -31.29 1.25
N VAL A 240 37.95 -31.71 2.45
CA VAL A 240 37.27 -31.35 3.72
C VAL A 240 37.26 -29.82 3.97
N ALA A 241 38.33 -29.11 3.59
CA ALA A 241 38.37 -27.66 3.71
C ALA A 241 37.37 -26.96 2.76
N GLU A 242 37.19 -27.48 1.55
CA GLU A 242 36.17 -26.98 0.61
C GLU A 242 34.77 -27.28 1.13
N ALA A 243 34.53 -28.48 1.68
CA ALA A 243 33.26 -28.88 2.27
C ALA A 243 32.85 -28.01 3.47
N SER A 244 33.77 -27.78 4.42
CA SER A 244 33.52 -26.91 5.57
C SER A 244 33.29 -25.46 5.14
N LYS A 245 34.06 -24.95 4.18
CA LYS A 245 33.83 -23.60 3.64
C LYS A 245 32.45 -23.49 3.00
N PHE A 246 32.08 -24.46 2.17
CA PHE A 246 30.77 -24.52 1.52
C PHE A 246 29.63 -24.51 2.54
N LEU A 247 29.68 -25.35 3.57
CA LEU A 247 28.67 -25.35 4.65
C LEU A 247 28.57 -24.01 5.37
N ARG A 248 29.71 -23.35 5.67
CA ARG A 248 29.71 -22.03 6.32
C ARG A 248 29.10 -20.94 5.44
N ASP A 249 29.48 -20.93 4.17
CA ASP A 249 28.98 -19.94 3.21
C ASP A 249 27.45 -20.12 3.04
N SER A 250 26.97 -21.35 2.88
CA SER A 250 25.53 -21.61 2.80
C SER A 250 24.77 -21.33 4.09
N ALA A 251 25.35 -21.67 5.25
CA ALA A 251 24.75 -21.33 6.54
C ALA A 251 24.59 -19.82 6.71
N ARG A 252 25.60 -19.04 6.29
CA ARG A 252 25.54 -17.58 6.31
C ARG A 252 24.43 -17.07 5.39
N GLU A 253 24.34 -17.57 4.16
CA GLU A 253 23.28 -17.18 3.22
C GLU A 253 21.88 -17.48 3.76
N ILE A 254 21.68 -18.65 4.38
CA ILE A 254 20.40 -19.03 5.01
C ILE A 254 20.05 -18.09 6.16
N LEU A 255 21.01 -17.80 7.05
CA LEU A 255 20.79 -16.94 8.20
C LEU A 255 20.55 -15.48 7.77
N GLU A 256 21.27 -14.97 6.77
CA GLU A 256 21.04 -13.65 6.20
C GLU A 256 19.66 -13.54 5.53
N GLY A 257 19.24 -14.56 4.77
CA GLY A 257 17.91 -14.61 4.17
C GLY A 257 16.79 -14.66 5.21
N GLN A 258 16.95 -15.49 6.25
CA GLN A 258 16.03 -15.60 7.38
C GLN A 258 15.89 -14.27 8.13
N GLN A 259 17.02 -13.59 8.40
CA GLN A 259 17.03 -12.30 9.08
C GLN A 259 16.30 -11.23 8.27
N LYS A 260 16.53 -11.16 6.94
CA LYS A 260 15.82 -10.22 6.06
C LYS A 260 14.31 -10.45 6.02
N LEU A 261 13.86 -11.70 5.89
CA LEU A 261 12.42 -12.00 5.91
C LEU A 261 11.79 -11.67 7.28
N LYS A 262 12.51 -11.93 8.38
CA LYS A 262 12.06 -11.53 9.71
C LYS A 262 11.91 -10.01 9.83
N GLU A 263 12.89 -9.24 9.39
CA GLU A 263 12.84 -7.77 9.38
C GLU A 263 11.64 -7.24 8.61
N GLN A 264 11.27 -7.88 7.49
CA GLN A 264 10.08 -7.51 6.73
C GLN A 264 8.76 -7.83 7.46
N LEU A 265 8.65 -8.99 8.10
CA LEU A 265 7.48 -9.33 8.93
C LEU A 265 7.35 -8.40 10.13
N ASP A 266 8.48 -8.04 10.76
CA ASP A 266 8.52 -7.09 11.88
C ASP A 266 8.11 -5.68 11.41
N ALA A 267 8.55 -5.24 10.22
CA ALA A 267 8.12 -3.97 9.62
C ALA A 267 6.62 -3.96 9.28
N MET A 268 6.07 -5.04 8.72
CA MET A 268 4.64 -5.19 8.49
C MET A 268 3.85 -5.11 9.80
N HIS A 269 4.34 -5.77 10.85
CA HIS A 269 3.75 -5.71 12.17
C HIS A 269 3.76 -4.28 12.73
N GLU A 270 4.86 -3.55 12.58
CA GLU A 270 4.96 -2.16 13.00
C GLU A 270 3.95 -1.26 12.27
N ILE A 271 3.79 -1.43 10.95
CA ILE A 271 2.77 -0.71 10.16
C ILE A 271 1.36 -1.00 10.68
N ILE A 272 1.03 -2.28 10.92
CA ILE A 272 -0.25 -2.71 11.49
C ILE A 272 -0.51 -2.00 12.83
N GLN A 273 0.49 -1.93 13.72
CA GLN A 273 0.37 -1.24 15.01
C GLN A 273 0.15 0.27 14.83
N LYS A 274 0.90 0.93 13.94
CA LYS A 274 0.73 2.37 13.65
C LYS A 274 -0.65 2.68 13.11
N LEU A 275 -1.14 1.86 12.16
CA LEU A 275 -2.48 2.01 11.59
C LEU A 275 -3.59 1.81 12.62
N PHE A 276 -3.45 0.80 13.48
CA PHE A 276 -4.41 0.56 14.57
C PHE A 276 -4.45 1.74 15.55
N ARG A 277 -3.28 2.27 15.95
CA ARG A 277 -3.17 3.46 16.80
C ARG A 277 -3.81 4.66 16.14
N MET A 278 -3.48 4.95 14.88
CA MET A 278 -4.06 6.06 14.13
C MET A 278 -5.59 5.95 14.06
N LYS A 279 -6.13 4.77 13.74
CA LYS A 279 -7.58 4.54 13.71
C LYS A 279 -8.23 4.85 15.07
N ASN A 280 -7.64 4.40 16.16
CA ASN A 280 -8.16 4.65 17.51
C ASN A 280 -8.05 6.13 17.91
N LEU A 281 -6.96 6.81 17.55
CA LEU A 281 -6.80 8.24 17.81
C LEU A 281 -7.84 9.05 17.04
N ILE A 282 -8.06 8.75 15.75
CA ILE A 282 -9.08 9.42 14.94
C ILE A 282 -10.48 9.19 15.53
N LYS A 283 -10.81 7.95 15.92
CA LYS A 283 -12.09 7.63 16.56
C LYS A 283 -12.35 8.44 17.83
N ASN A 284 -11.29 8.82 18.54
CA ASN A 284 -11.36 9.52 19.83
C ASN A 284 -11.05 11.03 19.71
N LEU A 285 -11.07 11.61 18.50
CA LEU A 285 -10.92 13.05 18.32
C LEU A 285 -11.99 13.80 19.12
N ARG A 286 -11.55 14.76 19.95
CA ARG A 286 -12.41 15.58 20.83
C ARG A 286 -13.09 16.73 20.06
N GLY A 287 -13.53 17.79 20.71
CA GLY A 287 -14.04 19.00 20.04
C GLY A 287 -12.97 19.73 19.22
N TYR A 288 -13.38 20.70 18.40
CA TYR A 288 -12.48 21.51 17.56
C TYR A 288 -11.46 22.28 18.40
N SER A 289 -10.27 22.49 17.86
CA SER A 289 -9.18 23.15 18.57
C SER A 289 -8.37 24.06 17.65
N LEU A 290 -7.87 25.16 18.20
CA LEU A 290 -6.92 26.07 17.55
C LEU A 290 -5.47 25.58 17.68
N THR A 291 -5.18 24.67 18.60
CA THR A 291 -3.85 24.10 18.81
C THR A 291 -3.89 22.59 18.78
N LEU A 292 -2.80 21.96 18.34
CA LEU A 292 -2.70 20.50 18.34
C LEU A 292 -2.31 19.98 19.73
N ASN A 293 -3.12 19.08 20.26
CA ASN A 293 -2.73 18.26 21.41
C ASN A 293 -1.82 17.08 20.97
N GLN A 294 -1.31 16.32 21.94
CA GLN A 294 -0.38 15.22 21.67
C GLN A 294 -0.97 14.13 20.75
N ASP A 295 -2.26 13.80 20.92
CA ASP A 295 -2.93 12.80 20.09
C ASP A 295 -3.08 13.28 18.65
N GLU A 296 -3.39 14.56 18.47
CA GLU A 296 -3.53 15.18 17.15
C GLU A 296 -2.16 15.32 16.44
N GLN A 297 -1.10 15.64 17.18
CA GLN A 297 0.27 15.60 16.65
C GLN A 297 0.66 14.18 16.23
N ASN A 298 0.27 13.16 17.02
CA ASN A 298 0.52 11.77 16.68
C ASN A 298 -0.23 11.37 15.40
N ILE A 299 -1.50 11.78 15.23
CA ILE A 299 -2.25 11.56 13.98
C ILE A 299 -1.50 12.16 12.79
N MET A 300 -1.06 13.42 12.89
CA MET A 300 -0.28 14.07 11.83
C MET A 300 1.01 13.33 11.53
N ALA A 301 1.76 12.94 12.55
CA ALA A 301 3.00 12.17 12.38
C ALA A 301 2.77 10.82 11.70
N TYR A 302 1.67 10.12 12.03
CA TYR A 302 1.31 8.87 11.34
C TYR A 302 0.97 9.11 9.87
N ILE A 303 0.11 10.08 9.57
CA ILE A 303 -0.31 10.39 8.21
C ILE A 303 0.91 10.80 7.36
N MET A 304 1.75 11.70 7.86
CA MET A 304 2.96 12.13 7.16
C MET A 304 3.99 11.01 7.02
N GLY A 305 4.14 10.15 8.03
CA GLY A 305 5.11 9.05 8.01
C GLY A 305 4.71 7.87 7.11
N ILE A 306 3.41 7.71 6.82
CA ILE A 306 2.88 6.64 5.97
C ILE A 306 2.63 7.15 4.54
N CYS A 307 2.42 8.44 4.35
CA CYS A 307 2.24 9.03 3.02
C CYS A 307 3.54 8.98 2.22
N THR A 308 3.56 8.20 1.15
CA THR A 308 4.71 8.08 0.24
C THR A 308 4.70 9.12 -0.87
N ASP A 309 3.58 9.84 -1.04
CA ASP A 309 3.45 10.86 -2.07
C ASP A 309 3.97 12.21 -1.56
N SER A 310 5.10 12.65 -2.14
CA SER A 310 5.77 13.89 -1.75
C SER A 310 4.93 15.14 -2.03
N THR A 311 4.01 15.10 -3.00
CA THR A 311 3.08 16.19 -3.29
C THR A 311 2.01 16.31 -2.20
N VAL A 312 1.44 15.20 -1.72
CA VAL A 312 0.52 15.22 -0.59
C VAL A 312 1.24 15.63 0.70
N VAL A 313 2.47 15.16 0.91
CA VAL A 313 3.27 15.59 2.06
C VAL A 313 3.53 17.10 2.02
N SER A 314 3.90 17.66 0.86
CA SER A 314 4.13 19.11 0.74
C SER A 314 2.84 19.91 0.93
N TRP A 315 1.70 19.40 0.47
CA TRP A 315 0.38 19.96 0.74
C TRP A 315 0.06 20.02 2.23
N LEU A 316 0.25 18.90 2.95
CA LEU A 316 0.01 18.84 4.39
C LEU A 316 0.95 19.74 5.19
N GLN A 317 2.18 19.94 4.70
CA GLN A 317 3.14 20.89 5.28
C GLN A 317 2.78 22.35 5.01
N GLY A 318 2.12 22.64 3.88
CA GLY A 318 1.69 23.98 3.49
C GLY A 318 0.42 24.46 4.19
N VAL A 319 -0.37 23.55 4.77
CA VAL A 319 -1.60 23.86 5.53
C VAL A 319 -1.30 23.86 7.02
N THR A 320 -2.00 24.71 7.79
CA THR A 320 -1.88 24.65 9.25
C THR A 320 -2.42 23.32 9.75
N GLN A 321 -1.58 22.53 10.44
CA GLN A 321 -1.90 21.15 10.78
C GLN A 321 -3.18 20.99 11.64
N ASN A 322 -3.49 22.00 12.47
CA ASN A 322 -4.75 22.06 13.24
C ASN A 322 -5.99 22.13 12.32
N GLN A 323 -5.95 22.87 11.20
CA GLN A 323 -7.04 22.95 10.24
C GLN A 323 -7.30 21.59 9.60
N PHE A 324 -6.26 20.84 9.24
CA PHE A 324 -6.43 19.49 8.71
C PHE A 324 -7.06 18.53 9.73
N VAL A 325 -6.63 18.58 11.00
CA VAL A 325 -7.23 17.76 12.06
C VAL A 325 -8.68 18.16 12.34
N ASN A 326 -8.99 19.45 12.32
CA ASN A 326 -10.38 19.93 12.42
C ASN A 326 -11.22 19.43 11.23
N LEU A 327 -10.63 19.30 10.05
CA LEU A 327 -11.31 18.74 8.89
C LEU A 327 -11.55 17.24 8.99
N LEU A 328 -10.57 16.47 9.49
CA LEU A 328 -10.77 15.05 9.82
C LEU A 328 -11.94 14.87 10.79
N ARG A 329 -11.99 15.69 11.82
CA ARG A 329 -13.07 15.73 12.81
C ARG A 329 -14.41 16.12 12.20
N PHE A 330 -14.44 17.14 11.34
CA PHE A 330 -15.63 17.56 10.62
C PHE A 330 -16.22 16.41 9.79
N VAL A 331 -15.39 15.76 8.96
CA VAL A 331 -15.84 14.63 8.13
C VAL A 331 -16.25 13.43 8.98
N LEU A 332 -15.51 13.12 10.06
CA LEU A 332 -15.84 12.02 10.98
C LEU A 332 -17.18 12.25 11.68
N ASN A 333 -17.40 13.44 12.24
CA ASN A 333 -18.64 13.79 12.92
C ASN A 333 -19.83 13.74 11.96
N PHE A 334 -19.63 14.21 10.75
CA PHE A 334 -20.65 14.17 9.71
C PHE A 334 -21.04 12.73 9.36
N LEU A 335 -20.07 11.89 9.00
CA LEU A 335 -20.33 10.50 8.62
C LEU A 335 -20.90 9.68 9.79
N ASN A 336 -20.47 9.92 11.03
CA ASN A 336 -21.05 9.27 12.21
C ASN A 336 -22.49 9.72 12.52
N SER A 337 -22.89 10.92 12.07
CA SER A 337 -24.22 11.48 12.34
C SER A 337 -25.25 11.15 11.25
N SER A 338 -24.80 10.85 10.03
CA SER A 338 -25.65 10.36 8.94
C SER A 338 -26.27 8.99 9.27
N SER A 339 -27.49 8.73 8.78
CA SER A 339 -28.15 7.40 8.87
C SER A 339 -27.54 6.36 7.92
N VAL A 340 -26.54 6.75 7.12
CA VAL A 340 -25.71 5.88 6.33
C VAL A 340 -25.22 4.80 7.27
N ASN A 341 -25.69 3.58 7.04
CA ASN A 341 -25.18 2.41 7.71
C ASN A 341 -23.73 2.17 7.26
N LEU A 342 -22.81 2.96 7.84
CA LEU A 342 -21.37 2.74 7.77
C LEU A 342 -20.99 1.36 8.33
N ILE A 343 -21.93 0.72 9.03
CA ILE A 343 -21.82 -0.58 9.68
C ILE A 343 -22.35 -1.71 8.78
N GLU A 344 -23.23 -1.45 7.80
CA GLU A 344 -23.77 -2.54 6.97
C GLU A 344 -22.78 -2.98 5.87
N PRO A 345 -22.46 -4.27 5.81
CA PRO A 345 -21.39 -4.82 4.95
C PRO A 345 -21.78 -4.97 3.46
N GLY A 346 -22.86 -4.34 2.98
CA GLY A 346 -23.43 -4.57 1.65
C GLY A 346 -23.24 -3.46 0.61
N GLY A 347 -23.08 -2.19 1.03
CA GLY A 347 -22.87 -1.05 0.13
C GLY A 347 -21.49 -0.45 0.35
N ASN A 348 -20.57 -0.68 -0.58
CA ASN A 348 -19.18 -0.22 -0.46
C ASN A 348 -18.98 1.24 -0.87
N ASP A 349 -19.98 1.85 -1.51
CA ASP A 349 -19.84 3.11 -2.22
C ASP A 349 -20.92 4.08 -1.76
N ILE A 350 -20.50 5.29 -1.43
CA ILE A 350 -21.40 6.38 -1.06
C ILE A 350 -21.13 7.59 -1.95
N ASP A 351 -22.15 8.39 -2.20
CA ASP A 351 -21.97 9.69 -2.85
C ASP A 351 -21.89 10.76 -1.77
N ILE A 352 -20.74 11.44 -1.63
CA ILE A 352 -20.60 12.59 -0.72
C ILE A 352 -20.83 13.85 -1.54
N VAL A 353 -21.89 14.59 -1.25
CA VAL A 353 -22.17 15.90 -1.87
C VAL A 353 -21.64 16.98 -0.94
N PHE A 354 -20.47 17.54 -1.24
CA PHE A 354 -19.90 18.62 -0.44
C PHE A 354 -20.45 19.98 -0.91
N VAL A 355 -21.08 20.72 0.02
CA VAL A 355 -21.73 22.01 -0.27
C VAL A 355 -21.02 23.13 0.47
N GLY A 356 -20.63 24.19 -0.23
CA GLY A 356 -20.06 25.37 0.39
C GLY A 356 -19.79 26.49 -0.60
N HIS A 357 -19.14 27.54 -0.12
CA HIS A 357 -18.59 28.56 -1.00
C HIS A 357 -17.36 28.02 -1.71
N GLY A 358 -17.12 28.48 -2.94
CA GLY A 358 -15.94 28.07 -3.70
C GLY A 358 -15.46 29.14 -4.66
N ARG A 359 -14.17 29.04 -4.98
CA ARG A 359 -13.49 29.85 -6.01
C ARG A 359 -12.28 29.11 -6.58
N ILE A 360 -11.90 29.47 -7.78
CA ILE A 360 -10.65 29.00 -8.39
C ILE A 360 -9.50 29.98 -8.11
N VAL A 361 -8.27 29.47 -8.07
CA VAL A 361 -7.04 30.25 -7.91
C VAL A 361 -5.99 29.89 -8.96
N ASP A 362 -5.03 30.78 -9.18
CA ASP A 362 -3.96 30.68 -10.19
C ASP A 362 -2.83 29.70 -9.80
N GLN A 363 -3.17 28.65 -9.05
CA GLN A 363 -2.25 27.58 -8.66
C GLN A 363 -2.71 26.31 -9.36
N PHE A 364 -1.87 25.69 -10.17
CA PHE A 364 -2.25 24.48 -10.90
C PHE A 364 -1.88 23.21 -10.15
N MET A 365 -2.74 22.20 -10.28
CA MET A 365 -2.48 20.86 -9.76
C MET A 365 -2.98 19.79 -10.73
N PRO A 366 -2.36 18.60 -10.77
CA PRO A 366 -2.92 17.49 -11.55
C PRO A 366 -4.32 17.14 -11.05
N ALA A 367 -5.26 16.87 -11.95
CA ALA A 367 -6.62 16.43 -11.60
C ALA A 367 -6.61 15.18 -10.69
N GLY A 368 -5.63 14.29 -10.90
CA GLY A 368 -5.37 13.13 -10.05
C GLY A 368 -5.17 13.46 -8.56
N GLY A 369 -4.80 14.71 -8.23
CA GLY A 369 -4.73 15.20 -6.86
C GLY A 369 -6.07 15.26 -6.12
N LEU A 370 -7.19 15.27 -6.85
CA LEU A 370 -8.54 15.17 -6.32
C LEU A 370 -9.07 13.73 -6.26
N VAL A 371 -8.21 12.74 -6.52
CA VAL A 371 -8.49 11.31 -6.30
C VAL A 371 -7.28 10.64 -5.64
N PRO A 372 -6.83 11.14 -4.47
CA PRO A 372 -5.53 10.83 -3.89
C PRO A 372 -5.36 9.36 -3.46
N THR A 373 -6.47 8.64 -3.28
CA THR A 373 -6.54 7.24 -2.89
C THR A 373 -7.73 6.55 -3.60
N PRO A 374 -7.80 5.21 -3.63
CA PRO A 374 -8.97 4.46 -4.10
C PRO A 374 -10.19 4.52 -3.19
N THR A 375 -10.06 5.08 -1.98
CA THR A 375 -11.26 5.37 -1.16
C THR A 375 -12.05 6.53 -1.76
N ILE A 376 -11.46 7.33 -2.64
CA ILE A 376 -12.16 8.31 -3.49
C ILE A 376 -12.25 7.75 -4.90
N ARG A 377 -13.43 7.24 -5.28
CA ARG A 377 -13.68 6.71 -6.63
C ARG A 377 -13.62 7.78 -7.69
N ASP A 378 -14.14 8.95 -7.41
CA ASP A 378 -14.00 10.09 -8.28
C ASP A 378 -14.28 11.36 -7.50
N THR A 379 -13.84 12.48 -8.05
CA THR A 379 -14.34 13.79 -7.67
C THR A 379 -15.00 14.39 -8.90
N ILE A 380 -16.28 14.74 -8.78
CA ILE A 380 -17.11 15.26 -9.86
C ILE A 380 -17.33 16.76 -9.66
N LEU A 381 -16.92 17.56 -10.64
CA LEU A 381 -17.28 18.98 -10.69
C LEU A 381 -18.29 19.23 -11.83
N TYR A 382 -19.22 20.14 -11.59
CA TYR A 382 -20.38 20.36 -12.47
C TYR A 382 -20.38 21.71 -13.17
N SER A 383 -19.71 22.68 -12.56
CA SER A 383 -19.60 24.04 -13.06
C SER A 383 -18.30 24.18 -13.85
N PRO A 384 -18.31 24.74 -15.07
CA PRO A 384 -17.07 25.04 -15.78
C PRO A 384 -16.21 26.09 -15.04
N TRP A 385 -14.98 26.32 -15.51
CA TRP A 385 -14.11 27.33 -14.90
C TRP A 385 -14.68 28.73 -15.11
N ASN A 386 -14.54 29.58 -14.08
CA ASN A 386 -15.07 30.95 -14.04
C ASN A 386 -16.60 31.03 -14.13
N CYS A 387 -17.28 29.99 -13.65
CA CYS A 387 -18.73 29.91 -13.65
C CYS A 387 -19.27 29.85 -12.22
N SER A 388 -20.33 30.61 -11.95
CA SER A 388 -21.13 30.48 -10.73
C SER A 388 -22.26 29.49 -10.94
N ILE A 389 -22.75 28.87 -9.87
CA ILE A 389 -24.00 28.09 -9.92
C ILE A 389 -25.11 28.85 -9.20
N ASP A 390 -26.34 28.65 -9.66
CA ASP A 390 -27.55 29.16 -9.01
C ASP A 390 -28.20 28.09 -8.09
N PRO A 391 -29.27 28.43 -7.36
CA PRO A 391 -29.96 27.48 -6.49
C PRO A 391 -30.50 26.24 -7.22
N ASN A 392 -30.90 26.37 -8.48
CA ASN A 392 -31.46 25.26 -9.23
C ASN A 392 -30.37 24.23 -9.60
N ALA A 393 -29.24 24.70 -10.10
CA ALA A 393 -28.07 23.87 -10.34
C ALA A 393 -27.57 23.23 -9.05
N ALA A 394 -27.44 23.99 -7.96
CA ALA A 394 -27.00 23.47 -6.67
C ALA A 394 -27.90 22.33 -6.15
N PHE A 395 -29.22 22.55 -6.19
CA PHE A 395 -30.21 21.53 -5.83
C PHE A 395 -30.12 20.31 -6.74
N GLY A 396 -30.00 20.53 -8.04
CA GLY A 396 -29.83 19.49 -9.04
C GLY A 396 -28.62 18.59 -8.81
N ILE A 397 -27.48 19.18 -8.45
CA ILE A 397 -26.27 18.43 -8.12
C ILE A 397 -26.49 17.63 -6.84
N ALA A 398 -27.03 18.27 -5.80
CA ALA A 398 -27.23 17.63 -4.50
C ALA A 398 -28.17 16.42 -4.56
N GLN A 399 -29.22 16.51 -5.39
CA GLN A 399 -30.17 15.42 -5.64
C GLN A 399 -29.68 14.39 -6.68
N GLY A 400 -28.57 14.64 -7.39
CA GLY A 400 -28.13 13.78 -8.49
C GLY A 400 -28.97 13.90 -9.78
N PHE A 401 -29.76 14.96 -9.90
CA PHE A 401 -30.70 15.22 -11.00
C PHE A 401 -30.06 15.91 -12.20
N ILE A 402 -28.97 16.63 -11.98
CA ILE A 402 -28.30 17.37 -13.04
C ILE A 402 -27.51 16.41 -13.93
N GLN A 403 -27.75 16.53 -15.24
CA GLN A 403 -26.96 15.84 -16.26
C GLN A 403 -26.25 16.89 -17.10
N VAL A 404 -25.19 16.48 -17.79
CA VAL A 404 -24.40 17.36 -18.65
C VAL A 404 -25.27 18.11 -19.67
N THR A 405 -26.32 17.47 -20.19
CA THR A 405 -27.28 18.00 -21.16
C THR A 405 -28.37 18.90 -20.57
N ASN A 406 -28.56 18.88 -19.25
CA ASN A 406 -29.64 19.62 -18.58
C ASN A 406 -29.18 21.00 -18.06
N ARG A 407 -27.94 21.39 -18.41
CA ARG A 407 -27.33 22.63 -17.93
C ARG A 407 -27.62 23.75 -18.91
N GLU A 408 -28.01 24.87 -18.35
CA GLU A 408 -28.25 26.11 -19.09
C GLU A 408 -27.33 27.19 -18.52
N PHE A 409 -26.87 28.11 -19.38
CA PHE A 409 -25.90 29.14 -19.02
C PHE A 409 -26.45 30.53 -19.33
N TYR A 410 -26.33 31.43 -18.36
CA TYR A 410 -26.82 32.80 -18.45
C TYR A 410 -25.76 33.76 -17.94
N ASN A 411 -25.72 34.97 -18.49
CA ASN A 411 -24.87 36.02 -17.92
C ASN A 411 -25.54 36.71 -16.72
N THR A 412 -24.85 37.65 -16.09
CA THR A 412 -25.35 38.44 -14.95
C THR A 412 -26.64 39.18 -15.27
N ASN A 413 -26.85 39.58 -16.52
CA ASN A 413 -28.05 40.28 -16.99
C ASN A 413 -29.25 39.33 -17.25
N GLY A 414 -29.08 38.02 -17.03
CA GLY A 414 -30.11 37.02 -17.26
C GLY A 414 -30.29 36.62 -18.72
N ASN A 415 -29.44 37.12 -19.63
CA ASN A 415 -29.48 36.72 -21.03
C ASN A 415 -28.83 35.35 -21.17
N MET A 416 -29.48 34.47 -21.95
CA MET A 416 -28.92 33.18 -22.32
C MET A 416 -27.61 33.39 -23.08
N VAL A 417 -26.56 32.69 -22.68
CA VAL A 417 -25.24 32.77 -23.32
C VAL A 417 -25.18 31.65 -24.35
N ASN A 418 -25.27 32.00 -25.64
CA ASN A 418 -25.17 31.04 -26.75
C ASN A 418 -23.75 30.50 -26.97
N TYR A 419 -22.75 31.05 -26.27
CA TYR A 419 -21.44 30.46 -26.19
C TYR A 419 -21.50 29.30 -25.20
N GLU A 420 -21.83 28.11 -25.71
CA GLU A 420 -21.52 26.89 -24.98
C GLU A 420 -20.06 26.95 -24.55
N PRO A 421 -19.71 26.49 -23.34
CA PRO A 421 -18.32 26.27 -23.00
C PRO A 421 -17.75 25.29 -24.07
N ASN A 422 -16.98 25.85 -25.00
CA ASN A 422 -16.53 25.29 -26.29
C ASN A 422 -16.04 23.85 -26.12
N PRO A 423 -16.53 22.90 -26.94
CA PRO A 423 -17.15 21.66 -26.49
C PRO A 423 -16.40 21.03 -25.31
N LEU A 424 -17.12 20.87 -24.21
CA LEU A 424 -16.64 20.19 -23.01
C LEU A 424 -16.03 18.83 -23.39
N PRO A 425 -14.74 18.57 -23.08
CA PRO A 425 -14.11 17.30 -23.37
C PRO A 425 -14.91 16.12 -22.79
N GLN A 426 -14.84 14.96 -23.43
CA GLN A 426 -15.47 13.77 -22.87
C GLN A 426 -14.92 13.49 -21.46
N ARG A 427 -15.81 13.27 -20.48
CA ARG A 427 -15.45 13.07 -19.05
C ARG A 427 -14.77 14.27 -18.37
N TRP A 428 -14.90 15.48 -18.90
CA TRP A 428 -14.35 16.69 -18.26
C TRP A 428 -14.74 16.79 -16.78
N ASN A 429 -15.98 16.44 -16.41
CA ASN A 429 -16.46 16.49 -15.02
C ASN A 429 -15.78 15.49 -14.06
N SER A 430 -15.09 14.47 -14.56
CA SER A 430 -14.44 13.42 -13.78
C SER A 430 -12.97 13.73 -13.54
N MET A 431 -12.58 13.91 -12.28
CA MET A 431 -11.19 14.15 -11.91
C MET A 431 -10.33 12.89 -12.06
N ARG A 432 -10.90 11.69 -11.87
CA ARG A 432 -10.23 10.42 -12.18
C ARG A 432 -9.99 10.24 -13.67
N GLY A 433 -10.97 10.63 -14.49
CA GLY A 433 -10.91 10.50 -15.95
C GLY A 433 -10.03 11.54 -16.63
N SER A 434 -9.62 12.59 -15.92
CA SER A 434 -8.80 13.68 -16.44
C SER A 434 -7.30 13.42 -16.21
N LEU A 435 -6.50 13.67 -17.25
CA LEU A 435 -5.03 13.62 -17.21
C LEU A 435 -4.39 15.01 -17.12
N GLN A 436 -5.19 16.06 -16.95
CA GLN A 436 -4.74 17.43 -17.13
C GLN A 436 -4.61 18.19 -15.80
N ASN A 437 -3.93 19.33 -15.83
CA ASN A 437 -3.69 20.19 -14.67
C ASN A 437 -4.81 21.21 -14.47
N ILE A 438 -5.62 21.05 -13.43
CA ILE A 438 -6.71 21.95 -13.08
C ILE A 438 -6.23 23.12 -12.21
N PRO A 439 -6.95 24.26 -12.21
CA PRO A 439 -6.76 25.29 -11.19
C PRO A 439 -7.08 24.74 -9.79
N GLY A 440 -6.41 25.31 -8.80
CA GLY A 440 -6.66 25.06 -7.40
C GLY A 440 -8.04 25.58 -7.04
N ILE A 441 -8.77 24.80 -6.25
CA ILE A 441 -10.11 25.14 -5.78
C ILE A 441 -10.01 25.41 -4.28
N LEU A 442 -10.40 26.61 -3.87
CA LEU A 442 -10.53 26.97 -2.47
C LEU A 442 -12.00 26.93 -2.07
N LEU A 443 -12.26 26.38 -0.89
CA LEU A 443 -13.58 26.20 -0.31
C LEU A 443 -13.66 27.02 0.95
N ALA A 444 -14.67 27.89 1.05
CA ALA A 444 -14.92 28.67 2.26
C ALA A 444 -16.14 28.11 3.00
N PRO A 445 -16.14 28.13 4.35
CA PRO A 445 -17.29 27.70 5.11
C PRO A 445 -18.45 28.69 4.99
N VAL A 446 -19.66 28.21 5.22
CA VAL A 446 -20.84 29.03 5.49
C VAL A 446 -20.81 29.42 6.97
N THR A 447 -20.76 30.72 7.23
CA THR A 447 -20.58 31.34 8.55
C THR A 447 -21.86 32.04 9.01
N PRO A 448 -22.02 32.41 10.29
CA PRO A 448 -23.19 33.14 10.76
C PRO A 448 -23.47 34.49 10.06
N ALA A 449 -22.49 35.04 9.33
CA ALA A 449 -22.67 36.23 8.50
C ALA A 449 -23.43 35.95 7.20
N ASP A 450 -23.48 34.69 6.76
CA ASP A 450 -24.18 34.26 5.56
C ASP A 450 -25.68 34.06 5.84
N ASN A 451 -26.54 34.60 4.98
CA ASN A 451 -27.99 34.36 5.05
C ASN A 451 -28.37 32.87 4.95
N ALA A 452 -27.47 32.05 4.39
CA ALA A 452 -27.66 30.61 4.25
C ALA A 452 -27.33 29.80 5.51
N TRP A 453 -26.68 30.41 6.50
CA TRP A 453 -26.17 29.69 7.66
C TRP A 453 -27.25 29.01 8.50
N ALA A 454 -28.26 29.77 8.93
CA ALA A 454 -29.33 29.22 9.76
C ALA A 454 -30.16 28.15 9.02
N PRO A 455 -30.60 28.37 7.75
CA PRO A 455 -31.29 27.34 6.98
C PRO A 455 -30.48 26.05 6.78
N LEU A 456 -29.17 26.16 6.50
CA LEU A 456 -28.31 24.97 6.33
C LEU A 456 -28.05 24.25 7.64
N LEU A 457 -27.90 24.99 8.76
CA LEU A 457 -27.73 24.39 10.08
C LEU A 457 -29.00 23.68 10.55
N GLU A 458 -30.18 24.24 10.27
CA GLU A 458 -31.47 23.60 10.54
C GLU A 458 -31.64 22.33 9.70
N PHE A 459 -31.36 22.40 8.39
CA PHE A 459 -31.37 21.23 7.51
C PHE A 459 -30.41 20.13 8.02
N TRP A 460 -29.21 20.52 8.46
CA TRP A 460 -28.24 19.60 9.04
C TRP A 460 -28.75 18.95 10.33
N SER A 461 -29.36 19.74 11.22
CA SER A 461 -29.86 19.26 12.51
C SER A 461 -31.03 18.28 12.36
N ASN A 462 -31.84 18.43 11.29
CA ASN A 462 -33.03 17.61 11.04
C ASN A 462 -32.73 16.21 10.47
N ARG A 463 -31.45 15.85 10.25
CA ARG A 463 -30.98 14.52 9.82
C ARG A 463 -31.62 13.95 8.54
N THR A 464 -32.35 14.74 7.75
CA THR A 464 -32.85 14.39 6.41
C THR A 464 -31.75 14.54 5.36
N MET A 465 -30.55 14.03 5.64
CA MET A 465 -29.34 14.28 4.84
C MET A 465 -29.07 13.21 3.79
N GLU A 466 -29.89 12.17 3.80
CA GLU A 466 -29.87 11.08 2.83
C GLU A 466 -30.95 11.26 1.78
N ILE A 467 -30.50 11.28 0.54
CA ILE A 467 -31.36 11.38 -0.62
C ILE A 467 -30.83 10.38 -1.63
N GLU A 468 -31.56 9.28 -1.84
CA GLU A 468 -31.24 8.27 -2.86
C GLU A 468 -29.74 7.85 -2.82
N ASP A 469 -29.26 7.43 -1.65
CA ASP A 469 -27.87 6.99 -1.38
C ASP A 469 -26.78 8.09 -1.39
N ARG A 470 -27.18 9.36 -1.46
CA ARG A 470 -26.29 10.53 -1.36
C ARG A 470 -26.29 11.13 0.04
N VAL A 471 -25.12 11.55 0.50
CA VAL A 471 -24.91 12.20 1.79
C VAL A 471 -24.51 13.66 1.57
N ILE A 472 -25.40 14.59 1.92
CA ILE A 472 -25.17 16.03 1.70
C ILE A 472 -24.38 16.62 2.86
N MET A 473 -23.13 17.00 2.62
CA MET A 473 -22.19 17.53 3.61
C MET A 473 -22.02 19.06 3.45
N PRO A 474 -22.81 19.88 4.16
CA PRO A 474 -22.65 21.32 4.12
C PRO A 474 -21.45 21.74 4.97
N TYR A 475 -20.55 22.56 4.41
CA TYR A 475 -19.41 23.15 5.11
C TYR A 475 -19.86 24.32 5.98
N VAL A 476 -20.73 24.05 6.94
CA VAL A 476 -21.30 25.03 7.86
C VAL A 476 -20.54 24.99 9.17
N VAL A 477 -20.17 26.16 9.67
CA VAL A 477 -19.40 26.28 10.90
C VAL A 477 -20.30 26.80 12.03
N PRO A 478 -20.38 26.10 13.18
CA PRO A 478 -21.08 26.62 14.36
C PRO A 478 -20.53 27.98 14.80
N GLN A 479 -21.39 28.84 15.35
CA GLN A 479 -21.03 30.21 15.68
C GLN A 479 -19.85 30.32 16.67
N ASP A 480 -19.72 29.36 17.58
CA ASP A 480 -18.65 29.26 18.58
C ASP A 480 -17.33 28.72 18.00
N GLN A 481 -17.28 28.37 16.72
CA GLN A 481 -16.17 27.65 16.09
C GLN A 481 -15.61 28.34 14.85
N VAL A 482 -16.09 29.55 14.50
CA VAL A 482 -15.68 30.28 13.29
C VAL A 482 -14.15 30.39 13.17
N ASP A 483 -13.44 30.63 14.28
CA ASP A 483 -11.98 30.77 14.28
C ASP A 483 -11.22 29.46 13.99
N ALA A 484 -11.87 28.31 14.19
CA ALA A 484 -11.26 27.00 13.99
C ALA A 484 -11.35 26.51 12.53
N PHE A 485 -12.09 27.23 11.69
CA PHE A 485 -12.35 26.91 10.30
C PHE A 485 -11.99 28.10 9.41
N GLY A 486 -11.54 27.81 8.19
CA GLY A 486 -11.19 28.83 7.23
C GLY A 486 -11.32 28.31 5.80
N GLU A 487 -10.82 29.12 4.85
CA GLU A 487 -10.66 28.65 3.49
C GLU A 487 -9.74 27.43 3.46
N ILE A 488 -10.18 26.36 2.82
CA ILE A 488 -9.41 25.13 2.66
C ILE A 488 -9.30 24.77 1.18
N PRO A 489 -8.15 24.28 0.71
CA PRO A 489 -8.07 23.69 -0.62
C PRO A 489 -8.93 22.43 -0.72
N LEU A 490 -9.62 22.24 -1.86
CA LEU A 490 -10.46 21.06 -2.09
C LEU A 490 -9.68 19.76 -1.94
N TYR A 491 -8.43 19.70 -2.41
CA TYR A 491 -7.60 18.50 -2.29
C TYR A 491 -7.33 18.11 -0.82
N ILE A 492 -7.31 19.08 0.11
CA ILE A 492 -7.16 18.81 1.55
C ILE A 492 -8.43 18.19 2.10
N PHE A 493 -9.60 18.69 1.70
CA PHE A 493 -10.89 18.07 2.03
C PHE A 493 -11.00 16.65 1.49
N ILE A 494 -10.72 16.45 0.21
CA ILE A 494 -10.74 15.11 -0.41
C ILE A 494 -9.80 14.17 0.34
N PHE A 495 -8.60 14.64 0.70
CA PHE A 495 -7.65 13.82 1.45
C PHE A 495 -8.16 13.50 2.87
N ALA A 496 -8.70 14.47 3.61
CA ALA A 496 -9.32 14.22 4.91
C ALA A 496 -10.47 13.20 4.82
N ALA A 497 -11.36 13.37 3.83
CA ALA A 497 -12.44 12.42 3.56
C ALA A 497 -11.90 11.03 3.24
N SER A 498 -10.84 10.93 2.42
CA SER A 498 -10.21 9.66 2.07
C SER A 498 -9.69 8.88 3.29
N VAL A 499 -9.13 9.60 4.28
CA VAL A 499 -8.61 9.02 5.53
C VAL A 499 -9.75 8.51 6.41
N ILE A 500 -10.83 9.28 6.53
CA ILE A 500 -12.01 8.85 7.29
C ILE A 500 -12.69 7.66 6.61
N LEU A 501 -12.92 7.71 5.30
CA LEU A 501 -13.49 6.60 4.54
C LEU A 501 -12.68 5.31 4.69
N MET A 502 -11.34 5.42 4.67
CA MET A 502 -10.44 4.31 4.95
C MET A 502 -10.70 3.71 6.33
N ASN A 503 -10.86 4.53 7.39
CA ASN A 503 -11.19 4.06 8.73
C ASN A 503 -12.51 3.26 8.81
N HIS A 504 -13.47 3.61 7.95
CA HIS A 504 -14.77 2.96 7.82
C HIS A 504 -14.81 1.84 6.77
N GLY A 505 -13.74 1.62 6.01
CA GLY A 505 -13.72 0.62 4.92
C GLY A 505 -14.71 0.95 3.79
N LYS A 506 -15.01 2.23 3.58
CA LYS A 506 -15.92 2.70 2.52
C LYS A 506 -15.14 3.35 1.39
N THR A 507 -15.76 3.43 0.22
CA THR A 507 -15.32 4.29 -0.87
C THR A 507 -16.39 5.32 -1.18
N ALA A 508 -16.01 6.44 -1.79
CA ALA A 508 -16.96 7.48 -2.13
C ALA A 508 -16.68 8.14 -3.49
N THR A 509 -17.74 8.55 -4.17
CA THR A 509 -17.66 9.59 -5.19
C THR A 509 -17.96 10.93 -4.53
N VAL A 510 -17.10 11.92 -4.69
CA VAL A 510 -17.32 13.25 -4.13
C VAL A 510 -17.91 14.16 -5.20
N HIS A 511 -19.06 14.74 -4.94
CA HIS A 511 -19.71 15.72 -5.79
C HIS A 511 -19.53 17.11 -5.18
N LEU A 512 -18.98 18.05 -5.95
CA LEU A 512 -18.80 19.41 -5.48
C LEU A 512 -20.00 20.30 -5.85
N VAL A 513 -20.61 20.92 -4.84
CA VAL A 513 -21.61 21.99 -4.96
C VAL A 513 -21.00 23.29 -4.46
N ALA A 514 -20.34 23.99 -5.37
CA ALA A 514 -19.73 25.28 -5.11
C ALA A 514 -19.66 26.10 -6.40
N CYS A 515 -19.52 27.41 -6.25
CA CYS A 515 -19.15 28.26 -7.37
C CYS A 515 -17.68 28.06 -7.71
N LEU A 516 -17.33 28.21 -8.99
CA LEU A 516 -15.95 28.10 -9.49
C LEU A 516 -15.56 29.37 -10.24
N GLY A 517 -16.01 30.52 -9.72
CA GLY A 517 -15.63 31.85 -10.18
C GLY A 517 -14.20 32.21 -9.79
N ARG A 518 -13.63 33.20 -10.47
CA ARG A 518 -12.31 33.78 -10.14
C ARG A 518 -12.45 35.04 -9.29
N GLY A 519 -11.46 35.31 -8.44
CA GLY A 519 -11.27 36.64 -7.86
C GLY A 519 -10.90 37.63 -8.96
N VAL A 520 -11.46 38.84 -8.92
CA VAL A 520 -11.25 39.87 -9.96
C VAL A 520 -9.76 40.20 -10.06
N SER A 521 -9.16 40.08 -11.26
CA SER A 521 -8.02 40.88 -11.81
C SER A 521 -6.83 40.17 -12.46
N THR A 522 -6.70 38.83 -12.47
CA THR A 522 -5.59 38.17 -13.19
C THR A 522 -5.97 37.73 -14.61
N PRO A 523 -5.12 37.98 -15.64
CA PRO A 523 -5.33 37.44 -16.99
C PRO A 523 -5.37 35.92 -16.97
N MET A 524 -6.32 35.34 -17.71
CA MET A 524 -6.48 33.88 -17.79
C MET A 524 -5.23 33.22 -18.40
N PRO A 525 -4.65 32.21 -17.71
CA PRO A 525 -3.65 31.33 -18.31
C PRO A 525 -4.23 30.57 -19.52
N VAL A 526 -3.47 30.47 -20.62
CA VAL A 526 -3.92 29.80 -21.85
C VAL A 526 -4.28 28.34 -21.60
N GLU A 527 -3.64 27.73 -20.60
CA GLU A 527 -3.81 26.35 -20.15
C GLU A 527 -5.21 26.06 -19.59
N TRP A 528 -5.97 27.07 -19.13
CA TRP A 528 -7.34 26.87 -18.65
C TRP A 528 -8.30 26.52 -19.77
N ARG A 529 -8.05 27.01 -20.99
CA ARG A 529 -8.96 26.86 -22.13
C ARG A 529 -8.95 25.45 -22.73
N THR A 530 -7.93 24.64 -22.45
CA THR A 530 -7.71 23.35 -23.13
C THR A 530 -8.25 22.15 -22.35
N GLN A 531 -8.79 22.35 -21.15
CA GLN A 531 -9.04 21.25 -20.22
C GLN A 531 -10.45 21.11 -19.69
N TYR A 532 -11.00 22.25 -19.31
CA TYR A 532 -12.32 22.40 -18.72
C TYR A 532 -12.80 23.67 -19.36
N ALA A 533 -13.92 23.62 -20.06
CA ALA A 533 -14.28 24.78 -20.85
C ALA A 533 -14.52 25.98 -19.91
N PHE A 534 -13.91 27.09 -20.26
CA PHE A 534 -13.87 28.30 -19.46
C PHE A 534 -15.03 29.20 -19.90
N THR A 535 -15.72 29.82 -18.95
CA THR A 535 -16.83 30.73 -19.25
C THR A 535 -16.43 32.20 -19.10
N ASP A 536 -17.12 33.07 -19.82
CA ASP A 536 -16.97 34.52 -19.66
C ASP A 536 -17.33 34.98 -18.25
N ASP A 537 -16.80 36.13 -17.84
CA ASP A 537 -17.11 36.72 -16.54
C ASP A 537 -18.60 36.94 -16.36
N GLY A 538 -19.10 36.63 -15.16
CA GLY A 538 -20.53 36.76 -14.85
C GLY A 538 -21.40 35.64 -15.43
N THR A 539 -20.81 34.57 -15.99
CA THR A 539 -21.57 33.39 -16.40
C THR A 539 -22.04 32.62 -15.18
N VAL A 540 -23.30 32.20 -15.24
CA VAL A 540 -23.97 31.42 -14.21
C VAL A 540 -24.63 30.20 -14.86
N MET A 541 -24.34 29.03 -14.29
CA MET A 541 -24.96 27.77 -14.63
C MET A 541 -26.24 27.56 -13.80
N THR A 542 -27.29 27.12 -14.47
CA THR A 542 -28.55 26.68 -13.88
C THR A 542 -28.97 25.35 -14.49
N MET A 543 -30.11 24.83 -14.05
CA MET A 543 -30.81 23.74 -14.72
C MET A 543 -32.32 23.95 -14.67
N ASN A 544 -32.99 23.45 -15.69
CA ASN A 544 -34.44 23.37 -15.68
C ASN A 544 -34.90 22.23 -14.74
N ILE A 545 -35.48 22.60 -13.60
CA ILE A 545 -36.00 21.64 -12.62
C ILE A 545 -37.29 20.96 -13.10
N GLY A 546 -38.05 21.58 -14.00
CA GLY A 546 -39.34 21.06 -14.48
C GLY A 546 -40.31 20.73 -13.34
N ASN A 547 -41.08 19.65 -13.50
CA ASN A 547 -42.04 19.14 -12.51
C ASN A 547 -41.41 18.12 -11.52
N ARG A 548 -40.10 18.16 -11.29
CA ARG A 548 -39.45 17.19 -10.38
C ARG A 548 -39.91 17.41 -8.94
N ASN A 549 -40.04 16.32 -8.18
CA ASN A 549 -40.44 16.39 -6.77
C ASN A 549 -39.32 17.07 -5.96
N MET A 550 -39.48 18.37 -5.69
CA MET A 550 -38.47 19.14 -4.97
C MET A 550 -38.53 18.83 -3.48
N ASN A 551 -37.41 18.38 -2.91
CA ASN A 551 -37.20 18.47 -1.47
C ASN A 551 -37.14 19.95 -1.09
N SER A 552 -38.27 20.49 -0.64
CA SER A 552 -38.45 21.92 -0.35
C SER A 552 -37.55 22.42 0.77
N MET A 553 -37.20 21.58 1.73
CA MET A 553 -36.28 21.92 2.82
C MET A 553 -34.86 22.10 2.28
N LEU A 554 -34.35 21.15 1.47
CA LEU A 554 -33.03 21.26 0.86
C LEU A 554 -32.93 22.48 -0.06
N PHE A 555 -33.93 22.68 -0.95
CA PHE A 555 -33.91 23.82 -1.85
C PHE A 555 -33.92 25.15 -1.10
N SER A 556 -34.77 25.27 -0.06
CA SER A 556 -34.81 26.45 0.81
C SER A 556 -33.47 26.71 1.51
N ALA A 557 -32.75 25.66 1.90
CA ALA A 557 -31.45 25.79 2.53
C ALA A 557 -30.34 26.23 1.56
N LEU A 558 -30.35 25.71 0.33
CA LEU A 558 -29.36 26.04 -0.70
C LEU A 558 -29.60 27.40 -1.37
N ARG A 559 -30.86 27.84 -1.47
CA ARG A 559 -31.24 29.08 -2.14
C ARG A 559 -30.44 30.30 -1.67
N PRO A 560 -30.41 30.68 -0.38
CA PRO A 560 -29.68 31.86 0.07
C PRO A 560 -28.16 31.77 -0.16
N LEU A 561 -27.60 30.56 -0.33
CA LEU A 561 -26.16 30.39 -0.59
C LEU A 561 -25.80 30.70 -2.04
N PHE A 562 -26.70 30.39 -2.97
CA PHE A 562 -26.44 30.48 -4.41
C PHE A 562 -27.27 31.56 -5.13
N ASP A 563 -28.13 32.29 -4.43
CA ASP A 563 -28.87 33.42 -4.98
C ASP A 563 -27.93 34.56 -5.37
N ARG A 564 -28.17 35.16 -6.54
CA ARG A 564 -27.33 36.23 -7.11
C ARG A 564 -27.48 37.54 -6.35
N ASN A 565 -28.60 37.75 -5.67
CA ASN A 565 -28.91 39.00 -4.96
C ASN A 565 -28.20 39.14 -3.60
N HIS A 566 -27.43 38.13 -3.19
CA HIS A 566 -26.84 38.04 -1.86
C HIS A 566 -25.31 37.86 -1.87
N ARG A 567 -24.65 38.04 -3.03
CA ARG A 567 -23.18 37.96 -3.17
C ARG A 567 -22.52 39.33 -3.22
#